data_AF-A0AAW4BJP2-F1
#
_entry.id   AF-A0AAW4BJP2-F1
#
_cell.length_a   1.000
_cell.length_b   1.000
_cell.length_c   1.000
_cell.angle_alpha   90.00
_cell.angle_beta   90.00
_cell.angle_gamma   90.00
#
_symmetry.space_group_name_H-M   'P 1'
#
loop_
_entity.id
_entity.type
_entity.pdbx_description
1 polymer ?
#
loop_
_entity_poly.entity_id
_entity_poly.type
_entity_poly.pdbx_seq_one_letter_code
_entity_poly.pdbx_strand_id
1 'polypeptide(L)' 'MKVCSEEDVLIASQYSTLLDLSKTCGVNGKHIHCQFPYSEFSCDHKMLKKELAKKGANSLFFKEVGLINLKEETAQ' A
#
# COMPACT_ATOMS: atom_id res chain seq x y z
N MET A 1 25.80 -5.85 -3.17
CA MET A 1 24.46 -5.74 -3.79
C MET A 1 23.44 -6.08 -2.73
N LYS A 2 22.57 -5.14 -2.32
CA LYS A 2 21.47 -5.47 -1.40
C LYS A 2 20.46 -6.29 -2.19
N VAL A 3 20.36 -7.57 -1.86
CA VAL A 3 19.27 -8.42 -2.31
C VAL A 3 18.00 -7.80 -1.74
N CYS A 4 17.08 -7.35 -2.60
CA CYS A 4 15.72 -7.02 -2.17
C CYS A 4 15.12 -8.35 -1.70
N SER A 5 15.02 -8.56 -0.39
CA SER A 5 14.35 -9.72 0.16
C SER A 5 12.92 -9.75 -0.39
N GLU A 6 12.53 -10.84 -1.05
CA GLU A 6 11.15 -11.05 -1.56
C GLU A 6 10.09 -10.96 -0.43
N GLU A 7 10.52 -10.92 0.83
CA GLU A 7 9.70 -10.83 2.03
C GLU A 7 9.03 -9.46 2.24
N ASP A 8 9.35 -8.42 1.46
CA ASP A 8 8.90 -7.04 1.71
C ASP A 8 7.74 -6.55 0.84
N VAL A 9 7.16 -7.42 0.00
CA VAL A 9 6.04 -7.08 -0.89
C VAL A 9 4.81 -7.93 -0.58
N LEU A 10 3.67 -7.28 -0.35
CA LEU A 10 2.35 -7.90 -0.27
C LEU A 10 1.57 -7.67 -1.56
N ILE A 11 0.77 -8.65 -1.97
CA ILE A 11 -0.08 -8.52 -3.15
C ILE A 11 -1.53 -8.25 -2.69
N ALA A 12 -2.10 -7.15 -3.17
CA ALA A 12 -3.52 -6.88 -3.09
C ALA A 12 -4.14 -7.16 -4.46
N SER A 13 -4.69 -8.36 -4.64
CA SER A 13 -5.31 -8.77 -5.90
C SER A 13 -6.59 -7.99 -6.23
N GLN A 14 -7.29 -7.52 -5.19
CA GLN A 14 -8.54 -6.77 -5.29
C GLN A 14 -8.55 -5.61 -4.30
N TYR A 15 -9.41 -4.62 -4.53
CA TYR A 15 -9.59 -3.50 -3.60
C TYR A 15 -10.00 -3.96 -2.19
N SER A 16 -10.86 -4.98 -2.09
CA SER A 16 -11.24 -5.61 -0.82
C SER A 16 -10.04 -6.16 -0.04
N THR A 17 -9.08 -6.80 -0.72
CA THR A 17 -7.85 -7.28 -0.09
C THR A 17 -7.05 -6.13 0.51
N LEU A 18 -6.97 -4.99 -0.19
CA LEU A 18 -6.30 -3.80 0.34
C LEU A 18 -7.02 -3.24 1.58
N LEU A 19 -8.35 -3.24 1.58
CA LEU A 19 -9.15 -2.85 2.75
C LEU A 19 -8.88 -3.77 3.94
N ASP A 20 -8.80 -5.08 3.72
CA ASP A 20 -8.50 -6.03 4.79
C ASP A 20 -7.09 -5.85 5.32
N LEU A 21 -6.11 -5.65 4.43
CA LEU A 21 -4.73 -5.34 4.80
C LEU A 21 -4.63 -4.11 5.71
N SER A 22 -5.40 -3.05 5.44
CA SER A 22 -5.42 -1.83 6.26
C SER A 22 -5.91 -2.04 7.70
N LYS A 23 -6.61 -3.15 7.97
CA LYS A 23 -7.08 -3.52 9.31
C LYS A 23 -6.07 -4.37 10.08
N THR A 24 -5.08 -4.95 9.41
CA THR A 24 -4.09 -5.85 10.02
C THR A 24 -2.77 -5.14 10.36
N CYS A 25 -1.95 -5.74 11.22
CA CYS A 25 -0.58 -5.30 11.48
C CYS A 25 0.44 -5.91 10.52
N GLY A 26 0.01 -6.78 9.59
CA GLY A 26 0.90 -7.50 8.66
C GLY A 26 1.53 -6.62 7.58
N VAL A 27 1.09 -5.37 7.46
CA VAL A 27 1.58 -4.41 6.46
C VAL A 27 2.77 -3.56 6.95
N ASN A 28 3.17 -3.68 8.22
CA ASN A 28 4.22 -2.85 8.79
C ASN A 28 5.57 -3.09 8.10
N GLY A 29 6.15 -2.04 7.52
CA GLY A 29 7.38 -2.08 6.75
C GLY A 29 7.24 -2.67 5.35
N LYS A 30 6.02 -3.00 4.91
CA LYS A 30 5.76 -3.67 3.63
C LYS A 30 5.38 -2.71 2.51
N HIS A 31 5.69 -3.10 1.30
CA HIS A 31 5.21 -2.48 0.06
C HIS A 31 4.02 -3.28 -0.47
N ILE A 32 2.98 -2.62 -0.95
CA ILE A 32 1.77 -3.33 -1.42
C ILE A 32 1.65 -3.15 -2.93
N HIS A 33 1.66 -4.26 -3.68
CA HIS A 33 1.39 -4.28 -5.11
C HIS A 33 -0.11 -4.51 -5.35
N CYS A 34 -0.79 -3.50 -5.86
CA CYS A 34 -2.20 -3.55 -6.23
C CYS A 34 -2.32 -4.06 -7.67
N GLN A 35 -3.00 -5.20 -7.86
CA GLN A 35 -3.26 -5.77 -9.19
C GLN A 35 -4.55 -5.23 -9.83
N PHE A 36 -5.29 -4.39 -9.11
CA PHE A 36 -6.49 -3.71 -9.60
C PHE A 36 -6.17 -2.27 -10.06
N PRO A 37 -6.99 -1.68 -10.94
CA PRO A 37 -6.79 -0.33 -11.48
C PRO A 37 -6.74 0.76 -10.39
N TYR A 38 -5.95 1.81 -10.63
CA TYR A 38 -5.85 2.92 -9.67
C TYR A 38 -7.19 3.66 -9.51
N SER A 39 -8.04 3.64 -10.55
CA SER A 39 -9.38 4.25 -10.50
C SER A 39 -10.24 3.70 -9.36
N GLU A 40 -10.16 2.40 -9.07
CA GLU A 40 -10.93 1.77 -7.98
C GLU A 40 -10.47 2.26 -6.60
N PHE A 41 -9.19 2.58 -6.46
CA PHE A 41 -8.64 3.18 -5.24
C PHE A 41 -8.92 4.68 -5.13
N SER A 42 -8.94 5.38 -6.26
CA SER A 42 -9.01 6.84 -6.33
C SER A 42 -10.29 7.43 -5.74
N CYS A 43 -11.39 6.68 -5.70
CA CYS A 43 -12.67 7.16 -5.18
C CYS A 43 -12.67 7.39 -3.65
N ASP A 44 -11.81 6.71 -2.88
CA ASP A 44 -11.83 6.74 -1.40
C ASP A 44 -10.42 6.83 -0.76
N HIS A 45 -9.45 7.34 -1.53
CA HIS A 45 -8.02 7.17 -1.25
C HIS A 45 -7.53 7.83 0.04
N LYS A 46 -8.14 8.93 0.51
CA LYS A 46 -7.61 9.69 1.67
C LYS A 46 -7.66 8.90 2.97
N MET A 47 -8.77 8.20 3.24
CA MET A 47 -8.92 7.44 4.47
C MET A 47 -8.07 6.17 4.45
N LEU A 48 -8.14 5.42 3.34
CA LEU A 48 -7.40 4.17 3.20
C LEU A 48 -5.87 4.38 3.19
N LYS A 49 -5.37 5.44 2.53
CA LYS A 49 -3.95 5.81 2.60
C LYS A 49 -3.50 6.07 4.03
N LYS A 50 -4.28 6.84 4.79
CA LYS A 50 -3.97 7.18 6.19
C LYS A 50 -3.94 5.94 7.08
N GLU A 51 -4.91 5.04 6.93
CA GLU A 51 -4.92 3.80 7.71
C GLU A 51 -3.71 2.91 7.37
N LEU A 52 -3.39 2.72 6.08
CA LEU A 52 -2.22 1.95 5.66
C LEU A 52 -0.90 2.57 6.16
N ALA A 53 -0.75 3.90 6.07
CA ALA A 53 0.40 4.62 6.59
C ALA A 53 0.51 4.46 8.11
N LYS A 54 -0.60 4.59 8.85
CA LYS A 54 -0.66 4.39 10.31
C LYS A 54 -0.30 2.97 10.73
N LYS A 55 -0.61 1.98 9.90
CA LYS A 55 -0.19 0.57 10.09
C LYS A 55 1.26 0.30 9.68
N GLY A 56 1.96 1.30 9.15
CA GLY A 56 3.38 1.23 8.80
C GLY A 56 3.67 0.74 7.39
N ALA A 57 2.69 0.71 6.49
CA ALA A 57 2.95 0.40 5.08
C ALA A 57 3.88 1.46 4.46
N ASN A 58 4.87 1.03 3.67
CA ASN A 58 5.85 1.94 3.06
C ASN A 58 5.29 2.62 1.81
N SER A 59 4.68 1.84 0.91
CA SER A 59 4.19 2.32 -0.37
C SER A 59 3.10 1.44 -0.96
N LEU A 60 2.35 2.01 -1.90
CA LEU A 60 1.46 1.28 -2.80
C LEU A 60 2.05 1.32 -4.20
N PHE A 61 1.93 0.23 -4.96
CA PHE A 61 2.29 0.21 -6.37
C PHE A 61 1.05 -0.13 -7.20
N PHE A 62 0.79 0.70 -8.20
CA PHE A 62 -0.23 0.46 -9.22
C PHE A 62 0.45 0.44 -10.58
N LYS A 63 0.07 -0.49 -11.46
CA LYS A 63 0.68 -0.60 -12.80
C LYS A 63 0.57 0.70 -13.62
N GLU A 64 -0.53 1.43 -13.47
CA GLU A 64 -0.86 2.62 -14.25
C GLU A 64 -0.15 3.89 -13.76
N VAL A 65 0.16 3.96 -12.46
CA VAL A 65 0.65 5.17 -11.79
C VAL A 65 2.07 5.01 -11.24
N GLY A 66 2.52 3.77 -11.08
CA GLY A 66 3.79 3.44 -10.44
C GLY A 66 3.68 3.41 -8.92
N LEU A 67 4.79 3.77 -8.26
CA LEU A 67 4.95 3.67 -6.81
C LEU A 67 4.51 4.95 -6.12
N ILE A 68 3.66 4.81 -5.10
CA ILE A 68 3.10 5.87 -4.26
C ILE A 68 3.63 5.67 -2.85
N ASN A 69 4.51 6.55 -2.38
CA ASN A 69 5.03 6.51 -1.01
C ASN A 69 3.93 6.92 -0.02
N LEU A 70 3.83 6.20 1.09
CA LEU A 70 2.88 6.50 2.17
C LEU A 70 3.54 7.23 3.35
N LYS A 71 4.88 7.20 3.45
CA LYS A 71 5.64 7.82 4.55
C LYS A 71 5.74 9.34 4.49
N GLU A 72 5.48 9.96 3.34
CA GLU A 72 5.65 11.40 3.16
C GLU A 72 4.49 12.24 3.74
N GLU A 73 3.36 11.63 4.13
CA GLU A 73 2.19 12.36 4.69
C GLU A 73 2.12 12.37 6.24
N THR A 74 3.01 11.69 6.95
CA THR A 74 3.03 11.67 8.44
C THR A 74 3.92 12.73 9.08
N ALA A 75 4.52 13.63 8.29
CA ALA A 75 5.36 14.73 8.77
C ALA A 75 4.60 16.06 8.72
N GLN A 76 3.52 16.19 9.50
CA GLN A 76 2.88 17.48 9.80
C GLN A 76 2.17 17.43 11.14
#